data_AF-A0A0T6B5S8-F1
#
_entry.id   AF-A0A0T6B5S8-F1
#
_cell.length_a   1.000
_cell.length_b   1.000
_cell.length_c   1.000
_cell.angle_alpha   90.00
_cell.angle_beta   90.00
_cell.angle_gamma   90.00
#
_symmetry.space_group_name_H-M   'P 1'
#
loop_
_entity.id
_entity.type
_entity.pdbx_description
1 polymer ?
#
loop_
_entity_poly.entity_id
_entity_poly.type
_entity_poly.pdbx_seq_one_letter_code
_entity_poly.pdbx_strand_id
1 'polypeptide(L)'
;MANDNSFLAQPSSTRMFDGKKKPKQVFSYTKSDSSIFPSYTHLSLPFCVICRQRYWGACKEQRRQFISEVAAQELLQSKALDGVRVHREFCQYIFSKPSSKEKITLTSAEERRLHRLLDS
;
A
#
# COMPACT_ATOMS: atom_id res chain seq x y z
N MET A 1 -26.49 19.57 31.15
CA MET A 1 -25.71 18.45 31.71
C MET A 1 -24.63 18.10 30.71
N ALA A 2 -23.46 18.72 30.86
CA ALA A 2 -22.27 18.42 30.07
C ALA A 2 -21.50 17.31 30.77
N ASN A 3 -21.12 16.27 30.04
CA ASN A 3 -20.36 15.13 30.56
C ASN A 3 -19.10 14.97 29.69
N ASP A 4 -18.10 15.79 29.98
CA ASP A 4 -16.75 15.69 29.45
C ASP A 4 -15.98 14.64 30.27
N ASN A 5 -16.08 13.38 29.88
CA ASN A 5 -15.24 12.32 30.44
C ASN A 5 -13.88 12.33 29.74
N SER A 6 -12.98 13.14 30.30
CA SER A 6 -11.54 13.12 30.06
C SER A 6 -10.95 11.78 30.51
N PHE A 7 -10.83 10.85 29.55
CA PHE A 7 -10.08 9.61 29.73
C PHE A 7 -8.56 9.90 29.67
N LEU A 8 -8.03 10.46 30.76
CA LEU A 8 -6.59 10.58 30.99
C LEU A 8 -6.12 9.35 31.78
N ALA A 9 -5.84 8.27 31.04
CA ALA A 9 -5.11 7.14 31.57
C ALA A 9 -3.66 7.57 31.85
N GLN A 10 -3.29 7.64 33.13
CA GLN A 10 -1.89 7.81 33.56
C GLN A 10 -1.12 6.51 33.32
N PRO A 11 0.03 6.52 32.62
CA PRO A 11 0.98 5.43 32.71
C PRO A 11 1.78 5.55 34.01
N SER A 12 1.49 4.68 34.96
CA SER A 12 2.28 4.47 36.17
C SER A 12 3.56 3.68 35.87
N SER A 13 4.63 4.07 36.55
CA SER A 13 5.92 3.37 36.67
C SER A 13 6.91 3.49 35.50
N THR A 14 7.46 4.69 35.32
CA THR A 14 8.76 4.88 34.68
C THR A 14 9.84 4.31 35.59
N ARG A 15 10.44 3.16 35.23
CA ARG A 15 11.67 2.68 35.87
C ARG A 15 12.77 3.72 35.65
N MET A 16 13.15 4.41 36.72
CA MET A 16 14.33 5.27 36.75
C MET A 16 15.57 4.39 36.59
N PHE A 17 16.07 4.25 35.37
CA PHE A 17 17.46 3.83 35.17
C PHE A 17 18.33 5.05 35.41
N ASP A 18 18.98 5.11 36.58
CA ASP A 18 20.08 6.03 36.86
C ASP A 18 21.31 5.63 36.03
N GLY A 19 21.19 5.80 34.70
CA GLY A 19 22.30 5.74 33.78
C GLY A 19 23.14 6.99 33.98
N LYS A 20 24.28 6.86 34.66
CA LYS A 20 25.32 7.91 34.71
C LYS A 20 25.57 8.43 33.29
N LYS A 21 25.08 9.65 32.98
CA LYS A 21 25.34 10.31 31.70
C LYS A 21 26.84 10.54 31.61
N LYS A 22 27.52 9.80 30.72
CA LYS A 22 28.92 10.08 30.41
C LYS A 22 29.01 11.54 29.91
N PRO A 23 29.99 12.33 30.36
CA PRO A 23 30.15 13.69 29.87
C PRO A 23 30.28 13.65 28.35
N LYS A 24 29.47 14.45 27.65
CA LYS A 24 29.60 14.63 26.20
C LYS A 24 30.99 15.21 25.98
N GLN A 25 31.92 14.40 25.46
CA GLN A 25 33.19 14.92 24.97
C GLN A 25 32.87 15.93 23.87
N VAL A 26 33.10 17.20 24.17
CA VAL A 26 33.10 18.25 23.17
C VAL A 26 34.41 18.04 22.41
N PHE A 27 34.34 17.32 21.29
CA PHE A 27 35.48 17.19 20.40
C PHE A 27 35.74 18.56 19.78
N SER A 28 36.72 19.29 20.30
CA SER A 28 37.21 20.50 19.67
C SER A 28 37.96 20.10 18.40
N TYR A 29 37.57 20.68 17.27
CA TYR A 29 38.30 20.50 16.01
C TYR A 29 39.78 20.82 16.20
N THR A 30 40.64 19.93 15.73
CA THR A 30 42.09 20.14 15.76
C THR A 30 42.48 21.20 14.73
N LYS A 31 43.63 21.87 14.92
CA LYS A 31 44.09 22.92 13.98
C LYS A 31 44.26 22.39 12.54
N SER A 32 44.53 21.10 12.38
CA SER A 32 44.54 20.38 11.12
C SER A 32 43.18 20.28 10.45
N ASP A 33 42.09 20.28 11.23
CA ASP A 33 40.74 20.14 10.71
C ASP A 33 40.24 21.43 10.05
N SER A 34 40.79 22.57 10.49
CA SER A 34 40.53 23.93 9.97
C SER A 34 41.51 24.38 8.87
N SER A 35 42.43 23.50 8.44
CA SER A 35 43.37 23.79 7.35
C SER A 35 42.63 23.90 6.01
N ILE A 36 43.15 24.71 5.08
CA ILE A 36 42.67 24.77 3.67
C ILE A 36 42.85 23.41 2.98
N PHE A 37 43.87 22.64 3.39
CA PHE A 37 44.13 21.28 2.96
C PHE A 37 44.18 20.38 4.20
N PRO A 38 43.03 19.94 4.74
CA PRO A 38 43.04 19.06 5.89
C PRO A 38 43.60 17.69 5.52
N SER A 39 44.26 17.02 6.46
CA SER A 39 44.98 15.76 6.23
C SER A 39 44.10 14.59 5.72
N TYR A 40 42.78 14.74 5.78
CA TYR A 40 41.81 13.78 5.27
C TYR A 40 41.33 14.02 3.83
N THR A 41 41.79 15.08 3.14
CA THR A 41 41.42 15.34 1.72
C THR A 41 41.85 14.25 0.75
N HIS A 42 42.89 13.49 1.08
CA HIS A 42 43.45 12.44 0.21
C HIS A 42 43.20 11.02 0.72
N LEU A 43 42.37 10.86 1.76
CA LEU A 43 42.03 9.53 2.28
C LEU A 43 40.99 8.87 1.37
N SER A 44 41.39 7.78 0.70
CA SER A 44 40.40 6.87 0.14
C SER A 44 39.73 6.12 1.29
N LEU A 45 38.39 6.18 1.33
CA LEU A 45 37.63 5.42 2.31
C LEU A 45 37.92 3.93 2.10
N PRO A 46 38.20 3.15 3.17
CA PRO A 46 38.37 1.72 3.06
C PRO A 46 37.17 1.09 2.36
N PHE A 47 37.41 0.15 1.46
CA PHE A 47 36.38 -0.44 0.61
C PHE A 47 35.16 -0.94 1.39
N CYS A 48 35.37 -1.55 2.57
CA CYS A 48 34.30 -2.01 3.46
C CYS A 48 33.33 -0.89 3.89
N VAL A 49 33.84 0.33 4.12
CA VAL A 49 33.03 1.49 4.52
C VAL A 49 32.16 1.95 3.36
N ILE A 50 32.72 2.00 2.15
CA ILE A 50 32.00 2.34 0.92
C ILE A 50 30.87 1.32 0.68
N CYS A 51 31.17 0.02 0.79
CA CYS A 51 30.17 -1.04 0.66
C CYS A 51 29.03 -0.89 1.67
N ARG A 52 29.36 -0.60 2.94
CA ARG A 52 28.35 -0.40 3.99
C ARG A 52 27.46 0.81 3.71
N GLN A 53 28.04 1.92 3.25
CA GLN A 53 27.29 3.12 2.89
C GLN A 53 26.36 2.86 1.70
N ARG A 54 26.86 2.17 0.67
CA ARG A 54 26.05 1.77 -0.50
C ARG A 54 24.90 0.86 -0.12
N TYR A 55 25.18 -0.15 0.71
CA TYR A 55 24.16 -1.09 1.20
C TYR A 55 23.07 -0.35 1.98
N TRP A 56 23.45 0.54 2.90
CA TRP A 56 22.49 1.37 3.65
C TRP A 56 21.65 2.26 2.74
N GLY A 57 22.27 2.88 1.73
CA GLY A 57 21.57 3.66 0.72
C GLY A 57 20.54 2.82 -0.04
N ALA A 58 20.94 1.64 -0.51
CA ALA A 58 20.06 0.71 -1.22
C ALA A 58 18.88 0.24 -0.35
N CYS A 59 19.12 -0.12 0.91
CA CYS A 59 18.06 -0.51 1.84
C CYS A 59 17.05 0.62 2.09
N LYS A 60 17.53 1.85 2.23
CA LYS A 60 16.65 3.02 2.41
C LYS A 60 15.77 3.23 1.20
N GLU A 61 16.35 3.12 0.00
CA GLU A 61 15.63 3.33 -1.24
C GLU A 61 14.62 2.21 -1.51
N GLN A 62 15.01 0.95 -1.30
CA GLN A 62 14.11 -0.20 -1.39
C GLN A 62 12.92 -0.06 -0.45
N ARG A 63 13.15 0.36 0.80
CA ARG A 63 12.06 0.57 1.76
C ARG A 63 11.11 1.68 1.31
N ARG A 64 11.65 2.77 0.75
CA ARG A 64 10.85 3.88 0.21
C ARG A 64 9.99 3.41 -0.96
N GLN A 65 10.57 2.64 -1.90
CA GLN A 65 9.87 2.07 -3.04
C GLN A 65 8.77 1.12 -2.59
N PHE A 66 9.09 0.19 -1.69
CA PHE A 66 8.12 -0.77 -1.15
C PHE A 66 6.90 -0.09 -0.53
N ILE A 67 7.11 0.93 0.31
CA ILE A 67 5.99 1.67 0.93
C ILE A 67 5.13 2.36 -0.14
N SER A 68 5.76 2.93 -1.17
CA SER A 68 5.04 3.55 -2.29
C SER A 68 4.22 2.55 -3.09
N GLU A 69 4.76 1.35 -3.32
CA GLU A 69 4.07 0.27 -4.04
C GLU A 69 2.89 -0.27 -3.25
N VAL A 70 3.04 -0.48 -1.94
CA VAL A 70 1.95 -0.92 -1.06
C VAL A 70 0.81 0.09 -1.07
N ALA A 71 1.11 1.38 -0.91
CA ALA A 71 0.09 2.43 -0.95
C ALA A 71 -0.64 2.49 -2.31
N ALA A 72 0.10 2.31 -3.41
CA ALA A 72 -0.49 2.25 -4.75
C ALA A 72 -1.40 1.02 -4.93
N GLN A 73 -1.02 -0.13 -4.38
CA GLN A 73 -1.81 -1.35 -4.42
C GLN A 73 -3.11 -1.23 -3.60
N GLU A 74 -3.04 -0.65 -2.40
CA GLU A 74 -4.23 -0.39 -1.58
C GLU A 74 -5.24 0.52 -2.31
N LEU A 75 -4.72 1.56 -2.97
CA LEU A 75 -5.54 2.46 -3.80
C LEU A 75 -6.16 1.74 -5.01
N LEU A 76 -5.41 0.85 -5.66
CA LEU A 76 -5.91 0.09 -6.80
C LEU A 76 -7.02 -0.88 -6.38
N GLN A 77 -6.88 -1.54 -5.24
CA GLN A 77 -7.88 -2.49 -4.73
C GLN A 77 -9.20 -1.79 -4.39
N SER A 78 -9.15 -0.63 -3.72
CA SER A 78 -10.34 0.18 -3.44
C SER A 78 -11.03 0.65 -4.72
N LYS A 79 -10.27 1.16 -5.70
CA LYS A 79 -10.80 1.55 -7.01
C LYS A 79 -11.42 0.38 -7.78
N ALA A 80 -10.84 -0.81 -7.69
CA ALA A 80 -11.38 -2.01 -8.34
C ALA A 80 -12.75 -2.40 -7.76
N LEU A 81 -12.91 -2.33 -6.44
CA LEU A 81 -14.21 -2.57 -5.79
C LEU A 81 -15.26 -1.54 -6.21
N ASP A 82 -14.88 -0.26 -6.29
CA ASP A 82 -15.78 0.79 -6.77
C ASP A 82 -16.16 0.60 -8.24
N GLY A 83 -15.23 0.14 -9.09
CA GLY A 83 -15.54 -0.24 -10.47
C GLY A 83 -16.59 -1.35 -10.56
N VAL A 84 -16.50 -2.37 -9.70
CA VAL A 84 -17.51 -3.45 -9.61
C VAL A 84 -18.85 -2.90 -9.10
N ARG A 85 -18.85 -1.98 -8.14
CA ARG A 85 -20.07 -1.33 -7.64
C ARG A 85 -20.74 -0.51 -8.74
N VAL A 86 -19.99 0.33 -9.44
CA VAL A 86 -20.50 1.10 -10.59
C VAL A 86 -21.07 0.15 -11.65
N HIS A 87 -20.36 -0.94 -11.98
CA HIS A 87 -20.90 -1.93 -12.91
C HIS A 87 -22.21 -2.55 -12.42
N ARG A 88 -22.37 -2.84 -11.13
CA ARG A 88 -23.62 -3.38 -10.59
C ARG A 88 -24.78 -2.38 -10.64
N GLU A 89 -24.52 -1.13 -10.30
CA GLU A 89 -25.56 -0.08 -10.28
C GLU A 89 -25.96 0.37 -11.69
N PHE A 90 -24.99 0.57 -12.58
CA PHE A 90 -25.22 1.17 -13.90
C PHE A 90 -25.30 0.14 -15.04
N CYS A 91 -24.68 -1.04 -14.89
CA CYS A 91 -24.85 -2.15 -15.82
C CYS A 91 -25.86 -3.17 -15.26
N GLN A 92 -26.92 -2.68 -14.59
CA GLN A 92 -28.14 -3.47 -14.49
C GLN A 92 -28.43 -4.01 -15.88
N TYR A 93 -28.35 -5.34 -15.97
CA TYR A 93 -28.56 -6.11 -17.19
C TYR A 93 -29.74 -5.49 -17.92
N ILE A 94 -29.52 -5.04 -19.15
CA ILE A 94 -30.60 -4.74 -20.09
C ILE A 94 -31.28 -6.10 -20.34
N PHE A 95 -32.10 -6.57 -19.40
CA PHE A 95 -33.18 -7.48 -19.70
C PHE A 95 -34.23 -6.66 -20.43
N SER A 96 -33.87 -6.10 -21.59
CA SER A 96 -34.88 -5.88 -22.61
C SER A 96 -35.47 -7.26 -22.84
N LYS A 97 -36.76 -7.43 -22.57
CA LYS A 97 -37.45 -8.65 -22.96
C LYS A 97 -37.04 -8.95 -24.40
N PRO A 98 -36.60 -10.19 -24.72
CA PRO A 98 -36.16 -10.53 -26.06
C PRO A 98 -37.25 -10.08 -27.03
N SER A 99 -36.83 -9.35 -28.07
CA SER A 99 -37.77 -8.79 -29.03
C SER A 99 -38.65 -9.91 -29.57
N SER A 100 -39.92 -9.63 -29.87
CA SER A 100 -40.82 -10.66 -30.41
C SER A 100 -40.28 -11.33 -31.68
N LYS A 101 -39.31 -10.71 -32.36
CA LYS A 101 -38.57 -11.23 -33.52
C LYS A 101 -37.46 -12.23 -33.18
N GLU A 102 -36.93 -12.19 -31.96
CA GLU A 102 -35.88 -13.08 -31.46
C GLU A 102 -36.44 -14.33 -30.76
N LYS A 103 -37.74 -14.30 -30.45
CA LYS A 103 -38.45 -15.49 -30.00
C LYS A 103 -38.52 -16.47 -31.16
N ILE A 104 -37.95 -17.65 -30.98
CA ILE A 104 -38.12 -18.78 -31.89
C ILE A 104 -39.58 -19.20 -31.79
N THR A 105 -40.44 -18.62 -32.64
CA THR A 105 -41.80 -19.10 -32.82
C THR A 105 -41.72 -20.32 -33.72
N LEU A 106 -42.08 -21.47 -33.18
CA LEU A 106 -42.17 -22.70 -33.95
C LEU A 106 -43.24 -22.54 -35.03
N THR A 107 -42.98 -23.09 -36.21
CA THR A 107 -44.04 -23.24 -37.20
C THR A 107 -45.08 -24.24 -36.70
N SER A 108 -46.33 -24.12 -37.14
CA SER A 108 -47.42 -25.00 -36.70
C SER A 108 -47.15 -26.49 -36.96
N ALA A 109 -46.28 -26.82 -37.92
CA ALA A 109 -45.82 -28.18 -38.18
C ALA A 109 -44.84 -28.70 -37.11
N GLU A 110 -43.96 -27.83 -36.61
CA GLU A 110 -42.98 -28.14 -35.57
C GLU A 110 -43.64 -28.29 -34.20
N GLU A 111 -44.66 -27.46 -33.89
CA GLU A 111 -45.45 -27.58 -32.66
C GLU A 111 -46.19 -28.93 -32.58
N ARG A 112 -46.82 -29.35 -33.68
CA ARG A 112 -47.48 -30.65 -33.78
C ARG A 112 -46.49 -31.82 -33.68
N ARG A 113 -45.24 -31.63 -34.11
CA ARG A 113 -44.20 -32.63 -33.96
C ARG A 113 -43.76 -32.74 -32.50
N LEU A 114 -43.61 -31.62 -31.81
CA LEU A 114 -43.27 -31.57 -30.39
C LEU A 114 -44.36 -32.17 -29.51
N HIS A 115 -45.63 -31.83 -29.76
CA HIS A 115 -46.76 -32.45 -29.04
C HIS A 115 -46.75 -33.98 -29.17
N ARG A 116 -46.49 -34.50 -30.37
CA ARG A 116 -46.37 -35.94 -30.60
C ARG A 116 -45.20 -36.62 -29.88
N LEU A 117 -44.14 -35.88 -29.56
CA LEU A 117 -42.96 -36.37 -28.82
C LEU A 117 -43.12 -36.24 -27.30
N LEU A 118 -44.00 -35.36 -26.84
CA LEU A 118 -44.29 -35.14 -25.42
C LEU A 118 -45.43 -36.03 -24.91
N ASP A 119 -46.37 -36.37 -25.80
CA ASP A 119 -47.49 -37.28 -25.51
C ASP A 119 -47.11 -38.77 -25.70
N SER A 120 -45.85 -39.06 -26.04
CA SER A 120 -45.25 -40.40 -26.13
C SER A 120 -44.49 -40.77 -24.87
#